data_AF-X0UC33-F1
#
_entry.id   AF-X0UC33-F1
#
_cell.length_a   1.000
_cell.length_b   1.000
_cell.length_c   1.000
_cell.angle_alpha   90.00
_cell.angle_beta   90.00
_cell.angle_gamma   90.00
#
_symmetry.space_group_name_H-M   'P 1'
#
loop_
_entity.id
_entity.type
_entity.pdbx_description
1 polymer ?
#
loop_
_entity_poly.entity_id
_entity_poly.type
_entity_poly.pdbx_seq_one_letter_code
_entity_poly.pdbx_strand_id
1 'polypeptide(L)' 'MVLGSFARDKWQMRFRNDLLSFGIVLGMHPEEAQKSLRAINELQKEKKEKKNWITEGIKIVSK' A
#
# COMPACT_ATOMS: atom_id res chain seq x y z
N MET A 1 -9.51 -2.98 4.23
CA MET A 1 -9.30 -3.96 3.13
C MET A 1 -8.14 -3.47 2.27
N VAL A 2 -7.32 -4.38 1.70
CA VAL A 2 -6.17 -4.03 0.86
C VAL A 2 -6.32 -4.72 -0.49
N LEU A 3 -6.28 -3.96 -1.58
CA LEU A 3 -6.33 -4.47 -2.95
C LEU A 3 -4.91 -4.69 -3.48
N GLY A 4 -4.69 -5.83 -4.12
CA GLY A 4 -3.42 -6.20 -4.73
C GLY A 4 -3.59 -7.37 -5.68
N SER A 5 -2.66 -7.51 -6.63
CA SER A 5 -2.66 -8.65 -7.56
C SER A 5 -2.15 -9.96 -6.93
N PHE A 6 -1.43 -9.88 -5.80
CA PHE A 6 -0.75 -11.01 -5.15
C PHE A 6 0.05 -11.90 -6.13
N ALA A 7 0.60 -11.27 -7.17
CA ALA A 7 1.30 -11.92 -8.26
C ALA A 7 2.58 -12.62 -7.74
N ARG A 8 2.75 -13.89 -8.11
CA ARG A 8 4.02 -14.63 -7.89
C ARG A 8 4.98 -14.46 -9.07
N ASP A 9 4.44 -14.18 -10.25
CA ASP A 9 5.18 -14.01 -11.50
C ASP A 9 4.82 -12.69 -12.20
N LYS A 10 5.73 -12.19 -13.04
CA LYS A 10 5.58 -10.91 -13.75
C LYS A 10 4.28 -10.81 -14.57
N TRP A 11 3.85 -11.93 -15.16
CA TRP A 11 2.66 -12.00 -16.01
C TRP A 11 1.33 -11.89 -15.25
N GLN A 12 1.37 -12.09 -13.93
CA GLN A 12 0.20 -11.98 -13.05
C GLN A 12 0.03 -10.56 -12.51
N MET A 13 0.98 -9.66 -12.77
CA MET A 13 0.85 -8.26 -12.38
C MET A 13 -0.34 -7.62 -13.08
N ARG A 14 -1.03 -6.73 -12.37
CA ARG A 14 -2.16 -5.97 -12.89
C ARG A 14 -1.85 -4.49 -12.80
N PHE A 15 -2.35 -3.74 -13.77
CA PHE A 15 -2.22 -2.29 -13.71
C PHE A 15 -3.11 -1.74 -12.59
N ARG A 16 -2.73 -0.57 -12.07
CA ARG A 16 -3.44 0.08 -10.97
C ARG A 16 -4.93 0.29 -11.28
N ASN A 17 -5.25 0.67 -12.52
CA ASN A 17 -6.64 0.92 -12.93
C ASN A 17 -7.45 -0.37 -12.96
N ASP A 18 -6.86 -1.49 -13.38
CA ASP A 18 -7.52 -2.80 -13.36
C ASP A 18 -7.87 -3.22 -11.93
N LEU A 19 -6.95 -3.01 -10.98
CA LEU A 19 -7.20 -3.30 -9.57
C LEU A 19 -8.27 -2.38 -8.97
N LEU A 20 -8.33 -1.12 -9.41
CA LEU A 20 -9.36 -0.18 -9.00
C LEU A 20 -10.74 -0.63 -9.52
N SER A 21 -10.84 -0.93 -10.81
CA SER A 21 -12.06 -1.46 -11.44
C SER A 21 -12.48 -2.77 -10.79
N PHE A 22 -11.54 -3.65 -10.48
CA PHE A 22 -11.81 -4.90 -9.77
C PHE A 22 -12.46 -4.65 -8.40
N GLY A 23 -11.93 -3.70 -7.61
CA GLY A 23 -12.54 -3.33 -6.33
C GLY A 23 -13.98 -2.81 -6.49
N ILE A 24 -14.23 -1.98 -7.49
CA ILE A 24 -15.58 -1.45 -7.78
C ILE A 24 -16.53 -2.59 -8.19
N VAL A 25 -16.08 -3.54 -9.01
CA VAL A 25 -16.86 -4.72 -9.41
C VAL A 25 -17.21 -5.62 -8.22
N LEU A 26 -16.33 -5.70 -7.22
CA LEU A 26 -16.60 -6.40 -5.96
C LEU A 26 -17.56 -5.64 -5.02
N GLY A 27 -18.08 -4.48 -5.43
CA GLY A 27 -19.03 -3.68 -4.67
C GLY A 27 -18.40 -2.62 -3.77
N MET A 28 -17.09 -2.35 -3.90
CA MET A 28 -16.48 -1.23 -3.16
C MET A 28 -16.91 0.11 -3.76
N HIS A 29 -17.11 1.12 -2.91
CA HIS A 29 -17.26 2.48 -3.40
C HIS A 29 -15.93 2.92 -4.06
N PRO A 30 -15.94 3.66 -5.19
CA PRO A 30 -14.71 4.05 -5.89
C PRO A 30 -13.67 4.74 -4.99
N GLU A 31 -14.12 5.58 -4.05
CA GLU A 31 -13.24 6.23 -3.08
C GLU A 31 -12.55 5.25 -2.13
N GLU A 32 -13.26 4.21 -1.68
CA GLU A 32 -12.70 3.18 -0.80
C GLU A 32 -11.69 2.31 -1.54
N ALA A 33 -11.97 1.96 -2.80
CA ALA A 33 -11.03 1.22 -3.64
C ALA A 33 -9.75 2.03 -3.88
N GLN A 34 -9.87 3.35 -4.09
CA GLN A 34 -8.70 4.24 -4.18
C GLN A 34 -7.91 4.31 -2.87
N LYS A 35 -8.58 4.46 -1.73
CA LYS A 35 -7.93 4.48 -0.40
C LYS A 35 -7.20 3.17 -0.14
N SER A 36 -7.83 2.03 -0.45
CA SER A 36 -7.25 0.69 -0.32
C SER A 36 -5.92 0.54 -1.08
N LEU A 37 -5.84 1.05 -2.31
CA LEU A 37 -4.60 1.03 -3.10
C LEU A 37 -3.51 1.98 -2.56
N ARG A 38 -3.89 3.09 -1.92
CA ARG A 38 -2.94 4.05 -1.32
C ARG A 38 -2.43 3.60 0.05
N ALA A 39 -3.24 2.83 0.80
CA ALA A 39 -2.92 2.37 2.14
C ALA A 39 -1.57 1.62 2.21
N ILE A 40 -1.20 0.86 1.16
CA ILE A 40 0.11 0.19 1.11
C ILE A 40 1.26 1.20 1.12
N ASN A 41 1.14 2.30 0.37
CA ASN A 41 2.20 3.32 0.30
C ASN A 41 2.35 4.04 1.63
N GLU A 42 1.24 4.32 2.30
CA GLU A 42 1.23 4.94 3.64
C GLU A 42 1.89 4.01 4.68
N LEU A 43 1.52 2.73 4.69
CA LEU A 43 2.14 1.73 5.56
C LEU A 43 3.64 1.55 5.30
N GLN A 44 4.09 1.63 4.05
CA GLN A 44 5.52 1.59 3.72
C GLN A 44 6.26 2.83 4.20
N LYS A 45 5.63 4.01 4.10
CA LYS A 45 6.19 5.27 4.60
C LYS A 45 6.34 5.23 6.11
N GLU A 46 5.30 4.85 6.84
CA GLU A 46 5.34 4.69 8.31
C GLU A 46 6.42 3.69 8.74
N LYS A 47 6.56 2.55 8.05
CA LYS A 47 7.61 1.56 8.36
C LYS A 47 9.01 2.10 8.08
N LYS A 48 9.22 2.85 7.00
CA LYS A 48 10.52 3.48 6.71
C LYS A 48 10.86 4.53 7.76
N GLU A 49 9.89 5.33 8.14
CA GLU A 49 10.07 6.32 9.21
C GLU A 49 10.41 5.62 10.51
N LYS A 50 9.61 4.65 10.97
CA LYS A 50 9.87 3.86 12.20
C LYS A 50 11.20 3.12 12.21
N LYS A 51 11.73 2.65 11.06
CA LYS A 51 13.08 2.06 11.00
C LYS A 51 14.18 3.05 11.41
N ASN A 52 13.95 4.35 11.26
CA ASN A 52 14.88 5.38 11.70
C ASN A 52 14.73 5.72 13.19
N TRP A 53 13.80 5.07 13.91
CA TRP A 53 13.55 5.26 15.33
C TRP A 53 13.82 3.96 16.11
N ILE A 54 14.55 4.04 17.22
CA ILE A 54 14.82 2.89 18.11
C ILE A 54 13.65 2.69 19.09
N THR A 55 13.01 3.80 19.47
CA THR A 55 11.83 3.93 20.33
C THR A 55 11.06 5.18 19.90
N GLU A 56 9.75 5.26 20.20
CA GLU A 56 8.94 6.46 19.94
C GLU A 56 9.61 7.70 20.55
N GLY A 57 10.30 8.51 19.74
CA GLY A 57 10.98 9.73 20.19
C GLY A 57 12.51 9.81 20.05
N ILE A 58 13.23 8.73 19.68
CA ILE A 58 14.69 8.79 19.37
C ILE A 58 15.01 8.45 17.91
N LYS A 59 15.51 9.42 17.13
CA LYS A 59 15.90 9.27 15.72
C LYS A 59 17.40 8.98 15.57
N ILE A 60 17.76 8.00 14.74
CA ILE A 60 19.17 7.71 14.41
C ILE A 60 19.67 8.75 13.41
N VAL A 61 20.70 9.51 13.78
CA VAL A 61 21.44 10.40 12.88
C VAL A 61 22.80 9.76 12.63
N SER A 62 22.99 9.13 11.46
CA SER A 62 24.33 8.73 11.03
C SER A 62 25.06 9.98 10.54
N LYS A 63 26.26 10.23 11.06
CA LYS A 63 27.24 11.15 10.46
C LYS A 63 27.72 10.61 9.12
#